data_AF-R5IHL6-F1
#
_entry.id   AF-R5IHL6-F1
#
_cell.length_a   1.000
_cell.length_b   1.000
_cell.length_c   1.000
_cell.angle_alpha   90.00
_cell.angle_beta   90.00
_cell.angle_gamma   90.00
#
_symmetry.space_group_name_H-M   'P 1'
#
loop_
_entity.id
_entity.type
_entity.pdbx_description
1 polymer ?
#
loop_
_entity_poly.entity_id
_entity_poly.type
_entity_poly.pdbx_seq_one_letter_code
_entity_poly.pdbx_strand_id
1 'polypeptide(L)'
;MEIHTKYHVGDEVWIMRDNKPEKIRIDGIEIEVTGGTIPGTGGILSGELYTKVWYVEIQRKEYRCAGDKDPVYHHNECACFGTKKDLLDSFLNDDE
;
A
#
# COMPACT_ATOMS: atom_id res chain seq x y z
N MET A 1 21.21 5.77 -6.20
CA MET A 1 20.50 4.96 -5.21
C MET A 1 19.60 4.02 -5.98
N GLU A 2 19.81 2.72 -5.87
CA GLU A 2 18.89 1.74 -6.42
C GLU A 2 17.85 1.45 -5.34
N ILE A 3 16.57 1.56 -5.69
CA ILE A 3 15.46 1.28 -4.78
C ILE A 3 14.88 -0.08 -5.15
N HIS A 4 14.97 -1.03 -4.23
CA HIS A 4 14.36 -2.34 -4.38
C HIS A 4 13.03 -2.37 -3.62
N THR A 5 11.95 -2.68 -4.33
CA THR A 5 10.63 -2.87 -3.73
C THR A 5 10.42 -4.37 -3.47
N LYS A 6 9.78 -4.69 -2.34
CA LYS A 6 9.44 -6.10 -2.00
C LYS A 6 8.42 -6.70 -2.96
N TYR A 7 7.54 -5.85 -3.51
CA TYR A 7 6.47 -6.22 -4.42
C TYR A 7 6.61 -5.45 -5.73
N HIS A 8 5.97 -5.96 -6.77
CA HIS A 8 5.96 -5.39 -8.11
C HIS A 8 4.53 -5.17 -8.61
N VAL A 9 4.39 -4.31 -9.63
CA VAL A 9 3.12 -4.13 -10.32
C VAL A 9 2.66 -5.47 -10.90
N GLY A 10 1.40 -5.81 -10.62
CA GLY A 10 0.79 -7.08 -11.01
C GLY A 10 0.79 -8.15 -9.93
N ASP A 11 1.57 -8.01 -8.86
CA ASP A 11 1.55 -8.95 -7.73
C ASP A 11 0.21 -8.90 -7.00
N GLU A 12 -0.22 -10.06 -6.50
CA GLU A 12 -1.37 -10.13 -5.61
C GLU A 12 -0.91 -10.13 -4.15
N VAL A 13 -1.44 -9.20 -3.36
CA VAL A 13 -1.07 -9.02 -1.96
C VAL A 13 -2.31 -8.93 -1.08
N TRP A 14 -2.11 -9.16 0.21
CA TRP A 14 -3.12 -9.02 1.24
C TRP A 14 -2.94 -7.69 1.98
N ILE A 15 -4.05 -7.00 2.18
CA ILE A 15 -4.14 -5.75 2.93
C ILE A 15 -5.22 -5.87 4.01
N MET A 16 -5.13 -4.99 5.01
CA MET A 16 -6.17 -4.82 6.01
C MET A 16 -7.04 -3.64 5.62
N ARG A 17 -8.33 -3.85 5.36
CA ARG A 17 -9.28 -2.76 5.10
C ARG A 17 -10.54 -2.95 5.92
N ASP A 18 -10.96 -1.92 6.64
CA ASP A 18 -12.16 -1.96 7.49
C ASP A 18 -12.22 -3.19 8.42
N ASN A 19 -11.09 -3.53 9.04
CA ASN A 19 -10.91 -4.72 9.88
C ASN A 19 -11.22 -6.06 9.17
N LYS A 20 -11.20 -6.10 7.84
CA LYS A 20 -11.26 -7.32 7.04
C LYS A 20 -10.00 -7.51 6.16
N PRO A 21 -9.44 -8.73 6.14
CA PRO A 21 -8.31 -9.03 5.27
C PRO A 21 -8.81 -9.16 3.83
N GLU A 22 -8.29 -8.32 2.95
CA GLU A 22 -8.66 -8.28 1.53
C GLU A 22 -7.46 -8.63 0.66
N LYS A 23 -7.73 -9.28 -0.47
CA LYS A 23 -6.72 -9.59 -1.48
C LYS A 23 -6.88 -8.59 -2.63
N ILE A 24 -5.80 -7.89 -2.94
CA ILE A 24 -5.74 -6.90 -4.01
C ILE A 24 -4.64 -7.27 -5.01
N ARG A 25 -4.70 -6.67 -6.19
CA ARG A 25 -3.62 -6.72 -7.17
C ARG A 25 -3.00 -5.32 -7.30
N ILE A 26 -1.68 -5.24 -7.22
CA ILE A 26 -0.95 -3.97 -7.34
C ILE A 26 -1.06 -3.45 -8.78
N ASP A 27 -1.51 -2.21 -8.94
CA ASP A 27 -1.62 -1.51 -10.22
C ASP A 27 -0.46 -0.52 -10.42
N GLY A 28 0.05 0.07 -9.34
CA GLY A 28 1.17 1.00 -9.37
C GLY A 28 1.93 1.05 -8.05
N ILE A 29 3.20 1.42 -8.11
CA ILE A 29 4.01 1.67 -6.92
C ILE A 29 4.72 3.01 -7.13
N GLU A 30 4.53 3.92 -6.19
CA GLU A 30 5.23 5.20 -6.14
C GLU A 30 6.12 5.24 -4.91
N ILE A 31 7.31 5.84 -5.07
CA ILE A 31 8.29 5.96 -4.00
C ILE A 31 8.60 7.44 -3.83
N GLU A 32 8.33 7.95 -2.65
CA GLU A 32 8.59 9.33 -2.26
C GLU A 32 9.75 9.36 -1.26
N VAL A 33 10.78 10.13 -1.58
CA VAL A 33 11.94 10.32 -0.71
C VAL A 33 11.88 11.72 -0.13
N THR A 34 11.60 11.81 1.16
CA THR A 34 11.51 13.10 1.85
C THR A 34 12.79 13.33 2.64
N GLY A 35 13.57 14.32 2.22
CA GLY A 35 14.75 14.78 2.96
C GLY A 35 14.35 15.71 4.09
N GLY A 36 14.83 15.44 5.30
CA GLY A 36 14.70 16.28 6.48
C GLY A 36 16.06 16.66 7.05
N THR A 37 16.09 17.69 7.90
CA THR A 37 17.25 17.99 8.76
C THR A 37 16.91 17.65 10.19
N ILE A 38 17.75 16.87 10.86
CA ILE A 38 17.51 16.51 12.26
C ILE A 38 17.76 17.77 13.12
N PRO A 39 16.73 18.30 13.82
CA PRO A 39 16.90 19.49 14.65
C PRO A 39 17.96 19.27 15.74
N GLY A 40 18.80 20.28 16.00
CA GLY A 40 19.83 20.23 17.06
C GLY A 40 21.12 19.48 16.70
N THR A 41 21.23 18.91 15.50
CA THR A 41 22.44 18.17 15.08
C THR A 41 23.42 18.95 14.20
N GLY A 42 23.20 20.25 14.01
CA GLY A 42 24.06 21.08 13.15
C GLY A 42 23.87 20.85 11.65
N GLY A 43 22.68 20.36 11.23
CA GLY A 43 22.34 20.19 9.81
C GLY A 43 22.58 18.79 9.24
N ILE A 44 22.61 17.75 10.09
CA ILE A 44 22.61 16.37 9.59
C ILE A 44 21.32 16.13 8.81
N LEU A 45 21.47 15.67 7.56
CA LEU A 45 20.38 15.28 6.69
C LEU A 45 19.88 13.88 7.10
N SER A 46 18.59 13.76 7.36
CA SER A 46 17.86 12.49 7.39
C SER A 46 17.03 12.36 6.11
N GLY A 47 16.77 11.13 5.69
CA GLY A 47 15.85 10.84 4.60
C GLY A 47 14.85 9.79 5.08
N GLU A 48 13.56 10.07 4.91
CA GLU A 48 12.51 9.08 5.11
C GLU A 48 12.02 8.61 3.75
N LEU A 49 11.89 7.28 3.61
CA LEU A 49 11.39 6.63 2.41
C LEU A 49 9.93 6.24 2.63
N TYR A 50 9.04 6.80 1.82
CA TYR A 50 7.63 6.48 1.81
C TYR A 50 7.30 5.69 0.54
N THR A 51 6.69 4.52 0.68
CA THR A 51 6.19 3.73 -0.46
C THR A 51 4.68 3.81 -0.47
N LYS A 52 4.11 4.22 -1.61
CA LYS A 52 2.67 4.28 -1.85
C LYS A 52 2.31 3.20 -2.86
N VAL A 53 1.47 2.25 -2.45
CA VAL A 53 0.97 1.19 -3.33
C VAL A 53 -0.41 1.58 -3.82
N TRP A 54 -0.57 1.59 -5.14
CA TRP A 54 -1.83 1.85 -5.83
C TRP A 54 -2.45 0.54 -6.30
N TYR A 55 -3.76 0.41 -6.15
CA TYR A 55 -4.56 -0.63 -6.79
C TYR A 55 -5.86 -0.05 -7.33
N VAL A 56 -6.40 -0.74 -8.33
CA VAL A 56 -7.70 -0.44 -8.92
C VAL A 56 -8.71 -1.43 -8.38
N GLU A 57 -9.75 -0.92 -7.72
CA GLU A 57 -10.93 -1.70 -7.36
C GLU A 57 -12.10 -1.37 -8.28
N ILE A 58 -12.68 -2.42 -8.86
CA ILE A 58 -13.89 -2.35 -9.68
C ILE A 58 -15.07 -2.74 -8.78
N GLN A 59 -15.78 -1.75 -8.25
CA GLN A 59 -16.97 -1.98 -7.42
C GLN A 59 -18.19 -2.40 -8.26
N ARG A 60 -18.20 -3.67 -8.71
CA ARG A 60 -19.32 -4.21 -9.50
C ARG A 60 -20.64 -4.32 -8.72
N LYS A 61 -20.61 -4.28 -7.39
CA LYS A 61 -21.80 -4.53 -6.55
C LYS A 61 -22.82 -3.40 -6.52
N GLU A 62 -22.44 -2.17 -6.91
CA GLU A 62 -23.34 -1.01 -6.83
C GLU A 62 -23.96 -0.59 -8.18
N TYR A 63 -23.56 -1.19 -9.30
CA TYR A 63 -24.12 -0.86 -10.62
C TYR A 63 -25.26 -1.79 -11.01
N ARG A 64 -26.47 -1.20 -11.09
CA ARG A 64 -27.72 -1.87 -11.48
C ARG A 64 -27.97 -1.90 -12.99
N CYS A 65 -27.16 -1.24 -13.82
CA CYS A 65 -27.47 -1.02 -15.24
C CYS A 65 -26.29 -1.32 -16.17
N ALA A 66 -26.58 -2.05 -17.25
CA ALA A 66 -25.63 -2.41 -18.31
C ALA A 66 -25.36 -1.18 -19.21
N GLY A 67 -24.42 -0.32 -18.81
CA GLY A 67 -24.04 0.85 -19.60
C GLY A 67 -23.11 1.83 -18.90
N ASP A 68 -23.04 1.79 -17.58
CA ASP A 68 -22.09 2.63 -16.83
C ASP A 68 -20.69 2.02 -16.88
N LYS A 69 -19.67 2.87 -17.09
CA LYS A 69 -18.29 2.46 -16.89
C LYS A 69 -18.10 2.15 -15.42
N ASP A 70 -17.52 0.99 -15.11
CA ASP A 70 -17.17 0.63 -13.75
C ASP A 70 -16.32 1.77 -13.12
N PRO A 71 -16.72 2.35 -11.98
CA PRO A 71 -15.90 3.34 -11.32
C PRO A 71 -14.63 2.65 -10.82
N VAL A 72 -13.52 3.28 -11.16
CA VAL A 72 -12.19 2.87 -10.73
C VAL A 72 -11.80 3.74 -9.55
N TYR A 73 -11.64 3.11 -8.39
CA TYR A 73 -11.13 3.77 -7.20
C TYR A 73 -9.63 3.50 -7.08
N HIS A 74 -8.87 4.56 -6.85
CA HIS A 74 -7.44 4.50 -6.53
C HIS A 74 -7.27 4.66 -5.02
N HIS A 75 -6.70 3.65 -4.40
CA HIS A 75 -6.41 3.62 -2.97
C HIS A 75 -4.89 3.62 -2.76
N ASN A 76 -4.43 4.20 -1.65
CA ASN A 76 -3.02 4.21 -1.25
C ASN A 76 -2.86 3.40 0.04
N GLU A 77 -2.05 2.34 -0.01
CA GLU A 77 -1.76 1.49 1.15
C GLU A 77 -0.26 1.39 1.38
N CYS A 78 0.15 1.52 2.64
CA CYS A 78 1.56 1.41 3.05
C CYS A 78 1.91 0.00 3.58
N ALA A 79 0.92 -0.81 3.97
CA ALA A 79 1.13 -2.13 4.57
C ALA A 79 0.54 -3.26 3.70
N CYS A 80 1.41 -3.95 2.95
CA CYS A 80 1.03 -5.05 2.06
C CYS A 80 1.77 -6.35 2.42
N PHE A 81 1.07 -7.49 2.33
CA PHE A 81 1.58 -8.80 2.75
C PHE A 81 1.45 -9.85 1.64
N GLY A 82 2.46 -10.68 1.45
CA GLY A 82 2.42 -11.73 0.43
C GLY A 82 1.38 -12.81 0.73
N THR A 83 1.14 -13.11 2.01
CA THR A 83 0.13 -14.08 2.43
C THR A 83 -0.82 -13.50 3.46
N LYS A 84 -2.03 -14.07 3.51
CA LYS A 84 -3.03 -13.73 4.53
C LYS A 84 -2.50 -14.02 5.94
N LYS A 85 -1.69 -15.06 6.09
CA LYS A 85 -1.10 -15.41 7.38
C LYS A 85 -0.15 -14.31 7.84
N ASP A 86 0.76 -13.86 6.98
CA ASP A 86 1.70 -12.79 7.32
C ASP A 86 0.97 -11.49 7.70
N LEU A 87 -0.14 -11.18 7.01
CA LEU A 87 -1.02 -10.06 7.37
C LEU A 87 -1.59 -10.23 8.77
N LEU A 88 -2.15 -11.39 9.11
CA LEU A 88 -2.76 -11.61 10.42
C LEU A 88 -1.72 -11.64 11.53
N ASP A 89 -0.56 -12.25 11.26
CA ASP A 89 0.55 -12.34 12.20
C ASP A 89 1.15 -10.94 12.49
N SER A 90 1.09 -9.97 11.55
CA SER A 90 1.57 -8.61 11.83
C SER A 90 0.74 -7.90 12.89
N PHE A 91 -0.58 -8.15 12.97
CA PHE A 91 -1.43 -7.57 14.00
C PHE A 91 -1.28 -8.26 15.35
N LEU A 92 -0.88 -9.53 15.37
CA LEU A 92 -0.71 -10.32 16.59
C LEU A 92 0.64 -10.08 17.27
N ASN A 93 1.64 -9.58 16.53
CA ASN A 93 2.99 -9.35 17.02
C ASN A 93 3.29 -7.87 17.34
N ASP A 94 2.34 -6.96 17.16
CA ASP A 94 2.48 -5.54 17.53
C ASP A 94 2.23 -5.27 19.04
N ASP A 95 1.92 -6.31 19.83
CA ASP A 95 1.63 -6.24 21.28
C ASP A 95 2.87 -6.39 22.20
N GLU A 96 4.11 -6.20 21.72
CA GLU A 96 5.36 -6.29 22.53
C GLU A 96 6.02 -4.94 22.85
#